data_AF-A0A2M8D4Y1-F1
#
_entry.id   AF-A0A2M8D4Y1-F1
#
_cell.length_a   1.000
_cell.length_b   1.000
_cell.length_c   1.000
_cell.angle_alpha   90.00
_cell.angle_beta   90.00
_cell.angle_gamma   90.00
#
_symmetry.space_group_name_H-M   'P 1'
#
loop_
_entity.id
_entity.type
_entity.pdbx_description
1 polymer ?
#
loop_
_entity_poly.entity_id
_entity_poly.type
_entity_poly.pdbx_seq_one_letter_code
_entity_poly.pdbx_strand_id
1 'polypeptide(L)'
;MWQRLLNWLGAGREEDEIVDYFVKKSTQALLQERYGTAVRYIDRALEFSPKSSRLHVARGIIYLEGIHNLAEALDCFKRAAQLPANGDRENEMARERARELIREVMQSAKGEDEDDNKGT
;
A
#
# COMPACT_ATOMS: atom_id res chain seq x y z
N MET A 1 2.72 -35.61 4.13
CA MET A 1 3.76 -34.60 4.42
C MET A 1 4.20 -33.83 3.18
N TRP A 2 4.43 -34.47 2.03
CA TRP A 2 4.84 -33.80 0.79
C TRP A 2 3.77 -32.90 0.13
N GLN A 3 2.49 -33.27 0.18
CA GLN A 3 1.41 -32.45 -0.40
C GLN A 3 1.30 -31.06 0.26
N ARG A 4 1.47 -30.98 1.59
CA ARG A 4 1.50 -29.69 2.32
C ARG A 4 2.76 -28.87 1.99
N LEU A 5 3.89 -29.53 1.74
CA LEU A 5 5.16 -28.88 1.38
C LEU A 5 5.12 -28.31 -0.05
N LEU A 6 4.54 -29.06 -0.99
CA LEU A 6 4.26 -28.60 -2.36
C LEU A 6 3.25 -27.45 -2.37
N ASN A 7 2.19 -27.55 -1.56
CA ASN A 7 1.22 -26.47 -1.39
C ASN A 7 1.88 -25.22 -0.79
N TRP A 8 2.87 -25.38 0.11
CA TRP A 8 3.59 -24.26 0.72
C TRP A 8 4.63 -23.61 -0.23
N LEU A 9 5.35 -24.42 -1.01
CA LEU A 9 6.26 -23.93 -2.06
C LEU A 9 5.50 -23.24 -3.21
N GLY A 10 4.27 -23.67 -3.50
CA GLY A 10 3.37 -23.04 -4.47
C GLY A 10 2.63 -21.82 -3.91
N ALA A 11 2.22 -21.84 -2.64
CA ALA A 11 1.41 -20.79 -2.01
C ALA A 11 2.10 -19.42 -2.04
N GLY A 12 3.41 -19.34 -1.81
CA GLY A 12 4.13 -18.06 -1.90
C GLY A 12 4.08 -17.45 -3.31
N ARG A 13 4.15 -18.30 -4.34
CA ARG A 13 4.09 -17.86 -5.75
C ARG A 13 2.67 -17.46 -6.16
N GLU A 14 1.66 -18.17 -5.66
CA GLU A 14 0.25 -17.85 -5.90
C GLU A 14 -0.18 -16.57 -5.16
N GLU A 15 0.31 -16.35 -3.93
CA GLU A 15 0.10 -15.11 -3.17
C GLU A 15 0.66 -13.90 -3.93
N ASP A 16 1.87 -14.01 -4.47
CA ASP A 16 2.51 -12.94 -5.27
C ASP A 16 1.72 -12.61 -6.54
N GLU A 17 1.21 -13.62 -7.25
CA GLU A 17 0.39 -13.43 -8.45
C GLU A 17 -0.95 -12.75 -8.14
N ILE A 18 -1.59 -13.13 -7.02
CA ILE A 18 -2.83 -12.50 -6.54
C ILE A 18 -2.58 -11.03 -6.20
N VAL A 19 -1.53 -10.75 -5.44
CA VAL A 19 -1.15 -9.38 -5.06
C VAL A 19 -0.90 -8.53 -6.30
N ASP A 20 -0.08 -9.01 -7.24
CA ASP A 20 0.23 -8.29 -8.48
C ASP A 20 -1.02 -8.03 -9.34
N TYR A 21 -1.89 -9.04 -9.50
CA TYR A 21 -3.13 -8.90 -10.24
C TYR A 21 -4.03 -7.80 -9.67
N PHE A 22 -4.26 -7.81 -8.35
CA PHE A 22 -5.15 -6.84 -7.73
C PHE A 22 -4.54 -5.44 -7.65
N VAL A 23 -3.22 -5.31 -7.44
CA VAL A 23 -2.52 -4.02 -7.52
C VAL A 23 -2.64 -3.42 -8.91
N LYS A 24 -2.45 -4.21 -9.97
CA LYS A 24 -2.64 -3.73 -11.35
C LYS A 24 -4.07 -3.26 -11.59
N LYS A 25 -5.06 -4.02 -11.14
CA LYS A 25 -6.49 -3.66 -11.26
C LYS A 25 -6.84 -2.40 -10.45
N SER A 26 -6.31 -2.26 -9.24
CA SER A 26 -6.56 -1.08 -8.41
C SER A 26 -5.92 0.16 -9.00
N THR A 27 -4.70 0.08 -9.53
CA THR A 27 -4.04 1.18 -10.22
C THR A 27 -4.80 1.59 -11.48
N GLN A 28 -5.29 0.64 -12.27
CA GLN A 28 -6.13 0.95 -13.42
C GLN A 28 -7.43 1.65 -13.00
N ALA A 29 -8.06 1.22 -11.90
CA ALA A 29 -9.25 1.87 -11.36
C ALA A 29 -8.95 3.28 -10.82
N LEU A 30 -7.78 3.48 -10.20
CA LEU A 30 -7.30 4.80 -9.75
C LEU A 30 -7.13 5.76 -10.93
N LEU A 31 -6.51 5.31 -12.02
CA LEU A 31 -6.36 6.09 -13.26
C LEU A 31 -7.70 6.45 -13.92
N GLN A 32 -8.76 5.70 -13.61
CA GLN A 32 -10.12 5.95 -14.08
C GLN A 32 -10.94 6.74 -13.06
N GLU A 33 -10.31 7.25 -12.00
CA GLU A 33 -10.92 7.99 -10.89
C GLU A 33 -11.99 7.18 -10.14
N ARG A 34 -11.95 5.84 -10.27
CA ARG A 34 -12.87 4.92 -9.61
C ARG A 34 -12.30 4.45 -8.27
N TYR A 35 -12.09 5.41 -7.36
CA TYR A 35 -11.38 5.18 -6.10
C TYR A 35 -12.02 4.11 -5.22
N GLY A 36 -13.35 4.10 -5.09
CA GLY A 36 -14.05 3.07 -4.32
C GLY A 36 -13.83 1.66 -4.88
N THR A 37 -13.77 1.53 -6.20
CA THR A 37 -13.46 0.24 -6.87
C THR A 37 -12.00 -0.13 -6.66
N ALA A 38 -11.08 0.83 -6.70
CA ALA A 38 -9.66 0.60 -6.44
C ALA A 38 -9.44 0.04 -5.02
N VAL A 39 -10.08 0.63 -4.00
CA VAL A 39 -10.02 0.13 -2.62
C VAL A 39 -10.59 -1.29 -2.53
N ARG A 40 -11.72 -1.58 -3.18
CA ARG A 40 -12.30 -2.94 -3.18
C ARG A 40 -11.38 -4.00 -3.77
N TYR A 41 -10.60 -3.67 -4.80
CA TYR A 41 -9.61 -4.60 -5.34
C TYR A 41 -8.51 -4.90 -4.32
N ILE A 42 -8.06 -3.88 -3.59
CA ILE A 42 -7.06 -4.06 -2.53
C ILE A 42 -7.62 -4.85 -1.35
N ASP A 43 -8.85 -4.55 -0.91
CA ASP A 43 -9.51 -5.28 0.18
C ASP A 43 -9.62 -6.78 -0.16
N ARG A 44 -9.99 -7.10 -1.40
CA ARG A 44 -10.04 -8.49 -1.87
C ARG A 44 -8.66 -9.14 -1.88
N ALA A 45 -7.60 -8.42 -2.24
CA ALA A 45 -6.24 -8.95 -2.18
C ALA A 45 -5.79 -9.21 -0.73
N LEU A 46 -6.19 -8.34 0.21
CA LEU A 46 -5.88 -8.48 1.63
C LEU A 46 -6.58 -9.69 2.28
N GLU A 47 -7.69 -10.17 1.73
CA GLU A 47 -8.32 -11.44 2.16
C GLU A 47 -7.40 -12.65 1.93
N PHE A 48 -6.58 -12.62 0.87
CA PHE A 48 -5.64 -13.68 0.54
C PHE A 48 -4.25 -13.44 1.16
N SER A 49 -3.78 -12.20 1.15
CA SER A 49 -2.43 -11.82 1.58
C SER A 49 -2.47 -10.69 2.63
N PRO A 50 -3.00 -10.95 3.84
CA PRO A 50 -3.24 -9.91 4.85
C PRO A 50 -1.95 -9.29 5.41
N LYS A 51 -0.80 -9.92 5.18
CA LYS A 51 0.51 -9.45 5.65
C LYS A 51 1.33 -8.77 4.55
N SER A 52 0.75 -8.52 3.38
CA SER A 52 1.45 -7.87 2.29
C SER A 52 1.58 -6.37 2.52
N SER A 53 2.82 -5.92 2.76
CA SER A 53 3.16 -4.49 2.86
C SER A 53 2.80 -3.73 1.59
N ARG A 54 2.92 -4.38 0.41
CA ARG A 54 2.59 -3.80 -0.90
C ARG A 54 1.14 -3.37 -0.98
N LEU A 55 0.22 -4.22 -0.51
CA LEU A 55 -1.22 -3.93 -0.55
C LEU A 55 -1.57 -2.72 0.33
N HIS A 56 -0.94 -2.60 1.49
CA HIS A 56 -1.14 -1.44 2.36
C HIS A 56 -0.55 -0.14 1.75
N VAL A 57 0.60 -0.22 1.05
CA VAL A 57 1.12 0.93 0.29
C VAL A 57 0.17 1.33 -0.82
N ALA A 58 -0.30 0.37 -1.63
CA ALA A 58 -1.23 0.64 -2.72
C ALA A 58 -2.54 1.27 -2.21
N ARG A 59 -3.07 0.77 -1.09
CA ARG A 59 -4.24 1.37 -0.43
C ARG A 59 -3.97 2.80 0.02
N GLY A 60 -2.82 3.06 0.62
CA GLY A 60 -2.42 4.39 1.06
C GLY A 60 -2.31 5.39 -0.10
N ILE A 61 -1.77 4.97 -1.24
CA ILE A 61 -1.70 5.80 -2.45
C ILE A 61 -3.10 6.14 -2.97
N ILE A 62 -4.03 5.18 -2.96
CA ILE A 62 -5.43 5.44 -3.37
C ILE A 62 -6.08 6.49 -2.46
N TYR A 63 -5.84 6.43 -1.14
CA TYR A 63 -6.34 7.45 -0.22
C TYR A 63 -5.64 8.79 -0.41
N LEU A 64 -4.34 8.81 -0.67
CA LEU A 64 -3.54 10.02 -0.85
C LEU A 64 -3.92 10.78 -2.12
N GLU A 65 -3.88 10.09 -3.27
CA GLU A 65 -4.03 10.72 -4.59
C GLU A 65 -5.46 10.72 -5.09
N GLY A 66 -6.28 9.74 -4.69
CA GLY A 66 -7.64 9.60 -5.19
C GLY A 66 -8.69 10.22 -4.27
N ILE A 67 -8.68 9.79 -3.00
CA ILE A 67 -9.69 10.22 -2.02
C ILE A 67 -9.25 11.54 -1.33
N HIS A 68 -7.98 11.92 -1.46
CA HIS A 68 -7.36 13.06 -0.78
C HIS A 68 -7.52 13.03 0.75
N ASN A 69 -7.46 11.82 1.32
CA ASN A 69 -7.51 11.63 2.75
C ASN A 69 -6.11 11.26 3.29
N LEU A 70 -5.41 12.30 3.75
CA LEU A 70 -4.05 12.20 4.28
C LEU A 70 -3.95 11.34 5.54
N ALA A 71 -4.94 11.38 6.42
CA ALA A 71 -4.91 10.64 7.67
C ALA A 71 -4.96 9.12 7.41
N GLU A 72 -5.89 8.68 6.58
CA GLU A 72 -6.04 7.27 6.18
C GLU A 72 -4.87 6.79 5.33
N ALA A 73 -4.32 7.66 4.46
CA ALA A 73 -3.12 7.35 3.70
C ALA A 73 -1.92 7.08 4.63
N LEU A 74 -1.67 7.97 5.60
CA LEU A 74 -0.60 7.83 6.57
C LEU A 74 -0.77 6.59 7.45
N ASP A 75 -1.99 6.27 7.87
CA ASP A 75 -2.27 5.05 8.64
C ASP A 75 -1.95 3.79 7.81
N CYS A 76 -2.34 3.77 6.54
CA CYS A 76 -2.00 2.68 5.62
C CYS A 76 -0.48 2.52 5.46
N PHE A 77 0.26 3.60 5.25
CA PHE A 77 1.72 3.55 5.14
C PHE A 77 2.38 3.10 6.45
N LYS A 78 1.89 3.56 7.61
CA LYS A 78 2.40 3.12 8.91
C LYS A 78 2.21 1.62 9.12
N ARG A 79 1.03 1.09 8.74
CA ARG A 79 0.77 -0.36 8.77
C ARG A 79 1.73 -1.10 7.85
N ALA A 80 1.90 -0.65 6.61
CA ALA A 80 2.86 -1.24 5.68
C ALA A 80 4.27 -1.32 6.29
N ALA A 81 4.78 -0.23 6.86
CA ALA A 81 6.12 -0.18 7.44
C ALA A 81 6.32 -1.12 8.65
N GLN A 82 5.26 -1.39 9.41
CA GLN A 82 5.26 -2.26 10.59
C GLN A 82 5.14 -3.75 10.26
N LEU A 83 4.61 -4.11 9.09
CA LEU A 83 4.46 -5.51 8.70
C LEU A 83 5.82 -6.18 8.48
N PRO A 84 5.96 -7.46 8.82
CA PRO A 84 7.22 -8.19 8.62
C PRO A 84 7.41 -8.52 7.13
N ALA A 85 8.61 -8.30 6.60
CA ALA A 85 8.94 -8.66 5.22
C ALA A 85 9.17 -10.17 5.03
N ASN A 86 9.47 -10.93 6.11
CA ASN A 86 9.68 -12.39 6.08
C ASN A 86 10.65 -12.91 4.99
N GLY A 87 11.60 -12.08 4.53
CA GLY A 87 12.54 -12.42 3.45
C GLY A 87 11.97 -12.23 2.03
N ASP A 88 10.73 -11.76 1.91
CA ASP A 88 10.16 -11.31 0.65
C ASP A 88 10.68 -9.90 0.32
N ARG A 89 11.46 -9.84 -0.75
CA ARG A 89 12.09 -8.63 -1.26
C ARG A 89 11.07 -7.55 -1.64
N GLU A 90 9.92 -7.92 -2.19
CA GLU A 90 8.90 -6.96 -2.60
C GLU A 90 8.23 -6.34 -1.38
N ASN A 91 7.96 -7.13 -0.34
CA ASN A 91 7.45 -6.63 0.93
C ASN A 91 8.48 -5.75 1.65
N GLU A 92 9.77 -6.08 1.56
CA GLU A 92 10.84 -5.23 2.10
C GLU A 92 10.91 -3.87 1.39
N MET A 93 10.92 -3.87 0.06
CA MET A 93 10.89 -2.64 -0.74
C MET A 93 9.64 -1.80 -0.46
N ALA A 94 8.48 -2.43 -0.32
CA ALA A 94 7.24 -1.72 0.01
C ALA A 94 7.28 -1.05 1.39
N ARG A 95 7.93 -1.67 2.38
CA ARG A 95 8.10 -1.06 3.71
C ARG A 95 8.99 0.17 3.66
N GLU A 96 10.08 0.09 2.91
CA GLU A 96 10.98 1.23 2.71
C GLU A 96 10.24 2.37 2.01
N ARG A 97 9.53 2.06 0.92
CA ARG A 97 8.70 3.05 0.22
C ARG A 97 7.64 3.66 1.12
N ALA A 98 7.01 2.88 1.99
CA ALA A 98 6.03 3.39 2.96
C ALA A 98 6.65 4.41 3.93
N ARG A 99 7.88 4.19 4.40
CA ARG A 99 8.58 5.14 5.28
C ARG A 99 8.94 6.43 4.56
N GLU A 100 9.32 6.34 3.28
CA GLU A 100 9.57 7.50 2.43
C GLU A 100 8.29 8.32 2.25
N LEU A 101 7.18 7.66 1.86
CA LEU A 101 5.89 8.31 1.67
C LEU A 101 5.39 8.99 2.95
N ILE A 102 5.57 8.37 4.12
CA ILE A 102 5.26 9.01 5.41
C ILE A 102 6.07 10.30 5.56
N ARG A 103 7.37 10.26 5.26
CA ARG A 103 8.24 11.43 5.38
C ARG A 103 7.82 12.53 4.40
N GLU A 104 7.57 12.19 3.15
CA GLU A 104 7.12 13.09 2.09
C GLU A 104 5.82 13.79 2.52
N VAL A 105 4.78 13.03 2.89
CA VAL A 105 3.49 13.58 3.32
C VAL A 105 3.63 14.48 4.55
N MET A 106 4.44 14.08 5.54
CA MET A 106 4.66 14.88 6.75
C MET A 106 5.50 16.14 6.49
N GLN A 107 6.34 16.16 5.45
CA GLN A 107 7.11 17.34 5.04
C GLN A 107 6.23 18.33 4.27
N SER A 108 5.41 17.83 3.33
CA SER A 108 4.44 18.66 2.62
C SER A 108 3.49 19.37 3.57
N ALA A 109 2.97 18.67 4.58
CA ALA A 109 2.10 19.27 5.59
C ALA A 109 2.78 20.40 6.39
N LYS A 110 4.10 20.37 6.58
CA LYS A 110 4.84 21.44 7.29
C LYS A 110 5.14 22.66 6.42
N GLY A 111 5.23 22.48 5.10
CA GLY A 111 5.49 23.58 4.17
C GLY A 111 4.29 24.52 4.02
N GLU A 112 3.08 23.99 4.18
CA GLU A 112 1.83 24.78 4.11
C GLU A 112 1.69 25.75 5.29
N ASP A 113 2.18 25.39 6.48
CA ASP A 113 2.11 26.25 7.68
C ASP A 113 3.05 27.48 7.62
N GLU A 114 4.10 27.48 6.79
CA GLU A 114 5.10 28.56 6.73
C GLU A 114 4.80 29.65 5.69
N ASP A 115 3.97 29.38 4.67
CA ASP A 115 3.66 30.37 3.63
C ASP A 115 2.55 31.36 4.04
N ASP A 116 1.70 31.01 5.00
CA ASP A 116 0.66 31.90 5.54
C ASP A 116 1.19 32.98 6.52
N ASN A 117 2.47 32.92 6.91
CA ASN A 117 3.07 33.85 7.89
C ASN A 117 4.04 34.89 7.27
N LYS A 118 4.08 35.03 5.94
CA LYS A 118 4.88 36.07 5.24
C LYS A 118 4.06 37.25 4.70
N GLY A 119 2.82 37.39 5.15
CA GLY A 119 1.87 38.42 4.73
C GLY A 119 1.41 39.34 5.86
N THR A 120 2.32 39.93 6.63
CA THR A 120 2.08 41.11 7.50
C THR A 120 3.33 41.95 7.59
#